data_AF-F7B169-F1
#
_entry.id   AF-F7B169-F1
#
_cell.length_a   1.000
_cell.length_b   1.000
_cell.length_c   1.000
_cell.angle_alpha   90.00
_cell.angle_beta   90.00
_cell.angle_gamma   90.00
#
_symmetry.space_group_name_H-M   'P 1'
#
loop_
_entity.id
_entity.type
_entity.pdbx_description
1 polymer ?
#
loop_
_entity_poly.entity_id
_entity_poly.type
_entity_poly.pdbx_seq_one_letter_code
_entity_poly.pdbx_strand_id
1 'polypeptide(L)'
;MPSVRVDNVTVFRPQQQNTTAHPTFFQGIYTEVKLTKEVLTKLKVIGQFGNKFIACSVGCTTDSRGMLLLVDQHAAHERVRLESFISDAYESSKRINLKTSKLESKVEINLTKTQTAAVRNHPEVFYTCGLRFDSDLNTEDDLVTVNSIPSLLTTSGTLKETIENLIEERTQALYVNRGVSDSMSPVLFQLLCSKACHGAIRFGDPLALEQCTELLTALSKCDFPFQCAHGRPSVMPLLDLNTLKTKKKRLN
;
A
#
# COMPACT_ATOMS: atom_id res chain seq x y z
N MET A 1 2.70 -11.26 -12.45
CA MET A 1 2.63 -12.12 -11.23
C MET A 1 1.19 -12.54 -10.99
N PRO A 2 0.90 -13.75 -10.53
CA PRO A 2 -0.46 -14.10 -10.12
C PRO A 2 -0.84 -13.20 -8.95
N SER A 3 -2.01 -12.57 -9.03
CA SER A 3 -2.57 -11.74 -7.97
C SER A 3 -2.65 -12.55 -6.68
N VAL A 4 -1.73 -12.33 -5.74
CA VAL A 4 -1.91 -12.82 -4.38
C VAL A 4 -3.04 -11.97 -3.80
N ARG A 5 -4.26 -12.50 -3.85
CA ARG A 5 -5.41 -12.00 -3.09
C ARG A 5 -5.04 -12.09 -1.62
N VAL A 6 -4.58 -10.99 -1.04
CA VAL A 6 -4.42 -10.85 0.41
C VAL A 6 -5.79 -10.50 1.00
N ASP A 7 -6.77 -11.38 0.79
CA ASP A 7 -8.15 -11.25 1.31
C ASP A 7 -8.26 -11.70 2.77
N ASN A 8 -7.14 -12.04 3.44
CA ASN A 8 -7.18 -12.77 4.70
C ASN A 8 -6.12 -12.25 5.68
N VAL A 9 -6.58 -11.68 6.81
CA VAL A 9 -5.75 -11.48 8.00
C VAL A 9 -6.22 -12.47 9.06
N THR A 10 -5.35 -13.41 9.42
CA THR A 10 -5.57 -14.39 10.49
C THR A 10 -4.97 -13.86 11.79
N VAL A 11 -5.77 -13.78 12.86
CA VAL A 11 -5.32 -13.23 14.15
C VAL A 11 -5.57 -14.24 15.26
N PHE A 12 -4.53 -14.49 16.05
CA PHE A 12 -4.50 -15.49 17.13
C PHE A 12 -4.63 -14.80 18.50
N ARG A 13 -5.49 -15.33 19.39
CA ARG A 13 -5.65 -14.82 20.76
C ARG A 13 -5.55 -15.96 21.80
N PRO A 14 -4.87 -15.76 22.95
CA PRO A 14 -4.83 -16.76 24.01
C PRO A 14 -5.93 -16.56 25.07
N GLN A 15 -6.42 -17.66 25.68
CA GLN A 15 -7.17 -17.62 26.95
C GLN A 15 -6.46 -18.44 28.03
N GLN A 16 -6.48 -17.89 29.25
CA GLN A 16 -5.85 -18.42 30.45
C GLN A 16 -6.57 -19.66 30.99
N GLN A 17 -5.80 -20.66 31.42
CA GLN A 17 -6.21 -21.60 32.46
C GLN A 17 -5.14 -21.64 33.56
N ASN A 18 -5.63 -21.68 34.80
CA ASN A 18 -4.84 -21.79 36.02
C ASN A 18 -4.07 -23.11 36.06
N THR A 19 -2.73 -23.03 36.00
CA THR A 19 -1.86 -24.09 36.54
C THR A 19 -0.60 -23.47 37.12
N THR A 20 -0.34 -23.76 38.38
CA THR A 20 0.90 -23.49 39.11
C THR A 20 2.03 -24.32 38.51
N ALA A 21 2.78 -23.80 37.54
CA ALA A 21 4.18 -24.12 37.23
C ALA A 21 4.61 -23.40 35.94
N HIS A 22 5.79 -22.76 35.98
CA HIS A 22 6.66 -22.16 34.94
C HIS A 22 6.16 -21.95 33.47
N PRO A 23 6.55 -20.81 32.83
CA PRO A 23 5.86 -20.26 31.66
C PRO A 23 6.21 -21.02 30.38
N THR A 24 5.36 -21.98 30.02
CA THR A 24 5.46 -22.69 28.74
C THR A 24 4.48 -22.03 27.76
N PHE A 25 5.00 -21.59 26.61
CA PHE A 25 4.29 -20.83 25.58
C PHE A 25 3.00 -21.55 25.10
N PHE A 26 1.87 -20.89 25.33
CA PHE A 26 0.53 -21.04 24.73
C PHE A 26 0.19 -22.32 23.92
N GLN A 27 -0.53 -23.25 24.54
CA GLN A 27 -1.33 -24.30 23.89
C GLN A 27 -2.83 -23.95 24.00
N GLY A 28 -3.52 -23.72 22.87
CA GLY A 28 -4.96 -23.40 22.85
C GLY A 28 -5.61 -23.59 21.47
N ILE A 29 -6.94 -23.82 21.46
CA ILE A 29 -7.78 -24.04 20.26
C ILE A 29 -8.02 -22.72 19.51
N TYR A 30 -7.84 -22.75 18.18
CA TYR A 30 -7.85 -21.57 17.30
C TYR A 30 -9.20 -21.38 16.58
N THR A 31 -9.74 -20.15 16.55
CA THR A 31 -10.85 -19.79 15.65
C THR A 31 -10.34 -18.82 14.58
N GLU A 32 -10.34 -19.27 13.34
CA GLU A 32 -9.96 -18.46 12.18
C GLU A 32 -11.03 -17.39 11.91
N VAL A 33 -10.62 -16.12 11.94
CA VAL A 33 -11.47 -14.99 11.53
C VAL A 33 -10.98 -14.52 10.17
N LYS A 34 -11.85 -14.63 9.15
CA LYS A 34 -11.56 -14.09 7.81
C LYS A 34 -12.19 -12.71 7.68
N LEU A 35 -11.36 -11.68 7.53
CA LEU A 35 -11.80 -10.32 7.26
C LEU A 35 -11.85 -10.09 5.76
N THR A 36 -13.05 -9.89 5.20
CA THR A 36 -13.22 -9.55 3.78
C THR A 36 -13.44 -8.04 3.61
N LYS A 37 -13.20 -7.51 2.41
CA LYS A 37 -13.46 -6.10 2.09
C LYS A 37 -14.94 -5.72 2.35
N GLU A 38 -15.86 -6.66 2.16
CA GLU A 38 -17.28 -6.48 2.51
C GLU A 38 -17.51 -6.20 4.01
N VAL A 39 -16.72 -6.83 4.90
CA VAL A 39 -16.81 -6.58 6.34
C VAL A 39 -16.51 -5.11 6.65
N LEU A 40 -15.55 -4.50 5.95
CA LEU A 40 -15.17 -3.10 6.16
C LEU A 40 -16.33 -2.14 5.88
N THR A 41 -17.15 -2.44 4.86
CA THR A 41 -18.34 -1.63 4.51
C THR A 41 -19.45 -1.68 5.57
N LYS A 42 -19.40 -2.69 6.46
CA LYS A 42 -20.39 -2.93 7.51
C LYS A 42 -19.88 -2.53 8.90
N LEU A 43 -18.66 -1.98 9.00
CA LEU A 43 -18.10 -1.56 10.28
C LEU A 43 -18.86 -0.35 10.82
N LYS A 44 -19.30 -0.47 12.07
CA LYS A 44 -19.80 0.65 12.87
C LYS A 44 -18.68 1.16 13.76
N VAL A 45 -18.25 2.40 13.52
CA VAL A 45 -17.27 3.07 14.38
C VAL A 45 -17.87 3.29 15.77
N ILE A 46 -17.14 2.87 16.80
CA ILE A 46 -17.47 3.12 18.21
C ILE A 46 -16.79 4.41 18.66
N GLY A 47 -15.52 4.59 18.30
CA GLY A 47 -14.73 5.78 18.63
C GLY A 47 -13.23 5.51 18.57
N GLN A 48 -12.45 6.55 18.82
CA GLN A 48 -11.00 6.44 18.92
C GLN A 48 -10.57 5.89 20.28
N PHE A 49 -9.59 4.99 20.28
CA PHE A 49 -8.99 4.41 21.48
C PHE A 49 -7.52 4.84 21.59
N GLY A 50 -7.21 5.54 22.69
CA GLY A 50 -5.85 5.95 23.05
C GLY A 50 -5.15 6.84 22.04
N ASN A 51 -5.89 7.56 21.19
CA ASN A 51 -5.39 8.35 20.05
C ASN A 51 -4.53 7.58 19.05
N LYS A 52 -4.78 6.28 18.90
CA LYS A 52 -3.94 5.38 18.10
C LYS A 52 -4.76 4.43 17.23
N PHE A 53 -5.87 3.96 17.78
CA PHE A 53 -6.71 2.98 17.13
C PHE A 53 -8.12 3.50 17.00
N ILE A 54 -8.85 3.01 16.00
CA ILE A 54 -10.28 3.23 15.86
C ILE A 54 -10.98 1.91 16.22
N ALA A 55 -11.77 1.92 17.28
CA ALA A 55 -12.55 0.77 17.71
C ALA A 55 -13.83 0.68 16.88
N CYS A 56 -14.07 -0.50 16.31
CA CYS A 56 -15.18 -0.75 15.40
C CYS A 56 -15.90 -2.03 15.78
N SER A 57 -17.20 -2.07 15.54
CA SER A 57 -18.00 -3.30 15.66
C SER A 57 -18.59 -3.70 14.31
N VAL A 58 -18.74 -4.99 14.08
CA VAL A 58 -19.52 -5.52 12.96
C VAL A 58 -20.45 -6.61 13.45
N GLY A 59 -21.69 -6.57 12.99
CA GLY A 59 -22.65 -7.67 13.15
C GLY A 59 -22.54 -8.64 11.98
N CYS A 60 -22.56 -9.93 12.26
CA CYS A 60 -22.71 -10.99 11.28
C CYS A 60 -24.21 -11.15 11.00
N THR A 61 -24.61 -10.88 9.76
CA THR A 61 -26.02 -10.89 9.34
C THR A 61 -26.65 -12.28 9.36
N THR A 62 -25.85 -13.34 9.43
CA THR A 62 -26.29 -14.74 9.28
C THR A 62 -26.52 -15.48 10.59
N ASP A 63 -25.98 -15.03 11.73
CA ASP A 63 -25.96 -15.86 12.95
C ASP A 63 -25.86 -15.08 14.27
N SER A 64 -26.27 -13.81 14.28
CA SER A 64 -26.26 -12.95 15.49
C SER A 64 -24.87 -12.76 16.12
N ARG A 65 -23.79 -13.18 15.43
CA ARG A 65 -22.43 -13.03 15.94
C ARG A 65 -21.94 -11.61 15.73
N GLY A 66 -21.26 -11.04 16.74
CA GLY A 66 -20.70 -9.69 16.64
C GLY A 66 -19.19 -9.75 16.83
N MET A 67 -18.45 -8.87 16.17
CA MET A 67 -17.00 -8.76 16.35
C MET A 67 -16.61 -7.34 16.70
N LEU A 68 -15.64 -7.22 17.60
CA LEU A 68 -14.92 -6.00 17.90
C LEU A 68 -13.58 -6.03 17.16
N LEU A 69 -13.29 -4.97 16.42
CA LEU A 69 -12.06 -4.79 15.64
C LEU A 69 -11.37 -3.49 16.07
N LEU A 70 -10.06 -3.47 15.95
CA LEU A 70 -9.24 -2.28 16.04
C LEU A 70 -8.65 -1.98 14.66
N VAL A 71 -8.77 -0.75 14.23
CA VAL A 71 -8.09 -0.22 13.04
C VAL A 71 -6.96 0.67 13.50
N ASP A 72 -5.73 0.40 13.06
CA ASP A 72 -4.59 1.29 13.29
C ASP A 72 -4.78 2.54 12.42
N GLN A 73 -4.94 3.70 13.05
CA GLN A 73 -5.29 4.94 12.34
C GLN A 73 -4.19 5.40 11.38
N HIS A 74 -2.93 5.14 11.73
CA HIS A 74 -1.79 5.51 10.91
C HIS A 74 -1.69 4.57 9.71
N ALA A 75 -1.67 3.26 9.98
CA ALA A 75 -1.58 2.24 8.93
C ALA A 75 -2.73 2.32 7.92
N ALA A 76 -3.95 2.57 8.39
CA ALA A 76 -5.12 2.77 7.53
C ALA A 76 -4.96 4.02 6.66
N HIS A 77 -4.54 5.14 7.23
CA HIS A 77 -4.39 6.38 6.46
C HIS A 77 -3.23 6.29 5.46
N GLU A 78 -2.11 5.64 5.81
CA GLU A 78 -1.04 5.34 4.86
C GLU A 78 -1.55 4.59 3.62
N ARG A 79 -2.39 3.55 3.81
CA ARG A 79 -2.97 2.77 2.72
C ARG A 79 -3.88 3.61 1.83
N VAL A 80 -4.78 4.38 2.43
CA VAL A 80 -5.69 5.28 1.70
C VAL A 80 -4.90 6.27 0.85
N ARG A 81 -3.87 6.89 1.43
CA ARG A 81 -3.01 7.86 0.73
C ARG A 81 -2.22 7.22 -0.40
N LEU A 82 -1.59 6.06 -0.15
CA LEU A 82 -0.81 5.36 -1.16
C LEU A 82 -1.66 5.03 -2.39
N GLU A 83 -2.84 4.46 -2.21
CA GLU A 83 -3.69 4.10 -3.35
C GLU A 83 -4.25 5.32 -4.09
N SER A 84 -4.55 6.41 -3.37
CA SER A 84 -4.86 7.70 -4.01
C SER A 84 -3.69 8.19 -4.86
N PHE A 85 -2.47 8.21 -4.33
CA PHE A 85 -1.29 8.65 -5.08
C PHE A 85 -0.97 7.77 -6.28
N ILE A 86 -1.14 6.45 -6.15
CA ILE A 86 -1.01 5.55 -7.30
C ILE A 86 -2.04 5.91 -8.36
N SER A 87 -3.32 6.08 -7.99
CA SER A 87 -4.37 6.48 -8.92
C SER A 87 -4.07 7.81 -9.60
N ASP A 88 -3.63 8.81 -8.82
CA ASP A 88 -3.35 10.15 -9.32
C ASP A 88 -2.10 10.21 -10.21
N ALA A 89 -1.17 9.28 -10.06
CA ALA A 89 0.06 9.22 -10.87
C ALA A 89 -0.20 8.79 -12.33
N TYR A 90 -1.30 8.08 -12.61
CA TYR A 90 -1.64 7.64 -13.96
C TYR A 90 -2.55 8.62 -14.69
N GLU A 91 -2.43 8.66 -16.01
CA GLU A 91 -3.29 9.48 -16.88
C GLU A 91 -4.75 9.00 -16.91
N SER A 92 -4.97 7.70 -16.69
CA SER A 92 -6.30 7.10 -16.70
C SER A 92 -6.40 5.91 -15.74
N SER A 93 -7.63 5.48 -15.46
CA SER A 93 -7.93 4.32 -14.63
C SER A 93 -7.38 2.99 -15.16
N LYS A 94 -6.99 2.92 -16.45
CA LYS A 94 -6.34 1.74 -17.03
C LYS A 94 -4.92 1.51 -16.49
N ARG A 95 -4.32 2.50 -15.82
CA ARG A 95 -2.98 2.45 -15.21
C ARG A 95 -1.87 2.00 -16.19
N ILE A 96 -1.91 2.52 -17.41
CA ILE A 96 -0.92 2.20 -18.47
C ILE A 96 0.21 3.24 -18.49
N ASN A 97 -0.14 4.52 -18.64
CA ASN A 97 0.83 5.61 -18.74
C ASN A 97 0.81 6.48 -17.49
N LEU A 98 2.00 6.70 -16.92
CA LEU A 98 2.19 7.72 -15.90
C LEU A 98 2.12 9.11 -16.49
N LYS A 99 1.53 10.05 -15.73
CA LYS A 99 1.58 11.48 -16.04
C LYS A 99 3.04 11.95 -16.07
N THR A 100 3.34 12.86 -16.98
CA THR A 100 4.71 13.36 -17.20
C THR A 100 4.83 14.86 -16.98
N SER A 101 5.97 15.30 -16.49
CA SER A 101 6.37 16.71 -16.39
C SER A 101 7.62 16.94 -17.23
N LYS A 102 7.63 18.01 -18.03
CA LYS A 102 8.84 18.46 -18.75
C LYS A 102 9.84 19.03 -17.75
N LEU A 103 11.12 18.77 -18.00
CA LEU A 103 12.22 19.34 -17.25
C LEU A 103 12.55 20.74 -17.79
N GLU A 104 12.79 21.69 -16.89
CA GLU A 104 13.31 23.02 -17.25
C GLU A 104 14.76 22.91 -17.73
N SER A 105 15.57 22.13 -17.01
CA SER A 105 16.93 21.77 -17.38
C SER A 105 16.99 20.29 -17.72
N LYS A 106 17.35 19.99 -18.97
CA LYS A 106 17.51 18.61 -19.44
C LYS A 106 18.59 17.88 -18.62
N VAL A 107 18.41 16.58 -18.42
CA VAL A 107 19.35 15.74 -17.66
C VAL A 107 20.06 14.78 -18.60
N GLU A 108 21.39 14.83 -18.60
CA GLU A 108 22.24 13.93 -19.37
C GLU A 108 22.60 12.69 -18.55
N ILE A 109 22.36 11.51 -19.14
CA ILE A 109 22.61 10.20 -18.55
C ILE A 109 23.57 9.42 -19.45
N ASN A 110 24.64 8.90 -18.86
CA ASN A 110 25.51 7.94 -19.54
C ASN A 110 24.92 6.55 -19.40
N LEU A 111 24.67 5.89 -20.52
CA LEU A 111 24.08 4.58 -20.59
C LEU A 111 25.14 3.49 -20.76
N THR A 112 24.81 2.28 -20.31
CA THR A 112 25.52 1.08 -20.75
C THR A 112 25.05 0.67 -22.14
N LYS A 113 25.84 -0.10 -22.88
CA LYS A 113 25.45 -0.61 -24.21
C LYS A 113 24.07 -1.30 -24.23
N THR A 114 23.75 -2.04 -23.17
CA THR A 114 22.45 -2.70 -23.01
C THR A 114 21.31 -1.70 -22.82
N GLN A 115 21.52 -0.67 -22.00
CA GLN A 115 20.53 0.40 -21.80
C GLN A 115 20.35 1.23 -23.08
N THR A 116 21.44 1.56 -23.78
CA THR A 116 21.42 2.25 -25.07
C THR A 116 20.55 1.49 -26.08
N ALA A 117 20.77 0.17 -26.21
CA ALA A 117 19.97 -0.67 -27.09
C ALA A 117 18.48 -0.71 -26.67
N ALA A 118 18.19 -0.76 -25.37
CA ALA A 118 16.81 -0.73 -24.87
C ALA A 118 16.11 0.60 -25.16
N VAL A 119 16.75 1.74 -24.86
CA VAL A 119 16.19 3.08 -25.08
C VAL A 119 15.92 3.34 -26.58
N ARG A 120 16.80 2.86 -27.47
CA ARG A 120 16.65 3.03 -28.92
C ARG A 120 15.60 2.12 -29.54
N ASN A 121 15.66 0.82 -29.24
CA ASN A 121 14.84 -0.17 -29.93
C ASN A 121 13.45 -0.32 -29.29
N HIS A 122 13.33 0.05 -28.01
CA HIS A 122 12.11 -0.12 -27.21
C HIS A 122 11.78 1.12 -26.34
N PRO A 123 11.74 2.34 -26.91
CA PRO A 123 11.49 3.56 -26.15
C PRO A 123 10.13 3.55 -25.43
N GLU A 124 9.14 2.81 -25.95
CA GLU A 124 7.81 2.68 -25.37
C GLU A 124 7.82 2.16 -23.93
N VAL A 125 8.78 1.31 -23.57
CA VAL A 125 8.91 0.74 -22.22
C VAL A 125 9.25 1.82 -21.19
N PHE A 126 10.01 2.84 -21.60
CA PHE A 126 10.35 4.00 -20.78
C PHE A 126 9.25 5.06 -20.82
N TYR A 127 8.51 5.12 -21.93
CA TYR A 127 7.44 6.10 -22.08
C TYR A 127 6.26 5.84 -21.15
N THR A 128 5.93 4.56 -20.91
CA THR A 128 4.88 4.16 -19.96
C THR A 128 5.21 4.56 -18.52
N CYS A 129 6.49 4.54 -18.12
CA CYS A 129 6.93 5.04 -16.81
C CYS A 129 7.18 6.55 -16.77
N GLY A 130 6.87 7.26 -17.85
CA GLY A 130 6.89 8.72 -17.90
C GLY A 130 8.23 9.36 -18.24
N LEU A 131 9.25 8.57 -18.58
CA LEU A 131 10.50 9.10 -19.11
C LEU A 131 10.31 9.49 -20.58
N ARG A 132 10.92 10.58 -21.01
CA ARG A 132 11.03 10.96 -22.43
C ARG A 132 12.45 11.40 -22.73
N PHE A 133 12.98 10.91 -23.83
CA PHE A 133 14.31 11.23 -24.33
C PHE A 133 14.20 12.26 -25.47
N ASP A 134 15.29 12.96 -25.75
CA ASP A 134 15.37 13.81 -26.93
C ASP A 134 15.29 13.00 -28.23
N SER A 135 14.84 13.63 -29.32
CA SER A 135 14.55 12.95 -30.58
C SER A 135 15.79 12.41 -31.31
N ASP A 136 16.98 12.91 -30.97
CA ASP A 136 18.22 12.47 -31.59
C ASP A 136 18.84 11.26 -30.86
N LEU A 137 18.08 10.15 -30.83
CA LEU A 137 18.57 8.86 -30.37
C LEU A 137 19.39 8.13 -31.43
N ASN A 138 19.68 8.76 -32.58
CA ASN A 138 20.25 8.12 -33.77
C ASN A 138 21.79 8.16 -33.83
N THR A 139 22.44 8.91 -32.95
CA THR A 139 23.91 8.84 -32.79
C THR A 139 24.28 7.51 -32.14
N GLU A 140 25.46 6.93 -32.39
CA GLU A 140 25.92 5.73 -31.65
C GLU A 140 26.35 6.03 -30.20
N ASP A 141 26.13 7.26 -29.73
CA ASP A 141 26.60 7.73 -28.43
C ASP A 141 25.89 7.00 -27.28
N ASP A 142 26.59 6.76 -26.18
CA ASP A 142 26.01 6.23 -24.95
C ASP A 142 25.43 7.34 -24.07
N LEU A 143 25.60 8.61 -24.45
CA LEU A 143 24.99 9.75 -23.80
C LEU A 143 23.56 9.99 -24.31
N VAL A 144 22.58 9.98 -23.42
CA VAL A 144 21.20 10.37 -23.73
C VAL A 144 20.73 11.54 -22.90
N THR A 145 19.88 12.37 -23.50
CA THR A 145 19.28 13.51 -22.82
C THR A 145 17.82 13.21 -22.49
N VAL A 146 17.49 13.26 -21.20
CA VAL A 146 16.11 13.13 -20.69
C VAL A 146 15.47 14.51 -20.62
N ASN A 147 14.31 14.67 -21.26
CA ASN A 147 13.58 15.94 -21.33
C ASN A 147 12.27 15.93 -20.51
N SER A 148 11.73 14.75 -20.19
CA SER A 148 10.53 14.62 -19.36
C SER A 148 10.65 13.43 -18.42
N ILE A 149 10.03 13.56 -17.26
CA ILE A 149 10.04 12.56 -16.18
C ILE A 149 8.62 12.31 -15.68
N PRO A 150 8.33 11.19 -14.99
CA PRO A 150 7.05 11.01 -14.33
C PRO A 150 6.79 12.16 -13.34
N SER A 151 5.59 12.74 -13.38
CA SER A 151 5.23 13.97 -12.65
C SER A 151 5.24 13.83 -11.13
N LEU A 152 5.33 12.59 -10.63
CA LEU A 152 5.43 12.26 -9.22
C LEU A 152 6.86 12.46 -8.65
N LEU A 153 7.86 12.56 -9.53
CA LEU A 153 9.22 12.92 -9.15
C LEU A 153 9.33 14.43 -8.95
N THR A 154 9.98 14.82 -7.85
CA THR A 154 10.35 16.21 -7.60
C THR A 154 11.76 16.47 -8.14
N THR A 155 11.98 17.67 -8.67
CA THR A 155 13.31 18.16 -9.04
C THR A 155 14.13 18.44 -7.78
N SER A 156 14.76 17.41 -7.22
CA SER A 156 15.66 17.49 -6.07
C SER A 156 17.06 17.01 -6.46
N GLY A 157 18.02 17.09 -5.53
CA GLY A 157 19.42 16.69 -5.76
C GLY A 157 19.63 15.23 -6.17
N THR A 158 18.62 14.36 -6.01
CA THR A 158 18.70 12.92 -6.35
C THR A 158 17.97 12.57 -7.67
N LEU A 159 17.56 13.56 -8.45
CA LEU A 159 16.79 13.34 -9.68
C LEU A 159 17.55 12.49 -10.70
N LYS A 160 18.83 12.78 -10.92
CA LYS A 160 19.68 12.05 -11.87
C LYS A 160 19.78 10.57 -11.50
N GLU A 161 20.13 10.27 -10.25
CA GLU A 161 20.19 8.91 -9.72
C GLU A 161 18.85 8.18 -9.85
N THR A 162 17.74 8.87 -9.61
CA THR A 162 16.41 8.28 -9.76
C THR A 162 16.10 7.93 -11.21
N ILE A 163 16.47 8.81 -12.16
CA ILE A 163 16.35 8.52 -13.60
C ILE A 163 17.22 7.31 -13.97
N GLU A 164 18.47 7.25 -13.53
CA GLU A 164 19.39 6.14 -13.79
C GLU A 164 18.81 4.81 -13.29
N ASN A 165 18.31 4.79 -12.06
CA ASN A 165 17.65 3.61 -11.47
C ASN A 165 16.40 3.19 -12.25
N LEU A 166 15.59 4.14 -12.73
CA LEU A 166 14.44 3.83 -13.57
C LEU A 166 14.85 3.24 -14.92
N ILE A 167 15.89 3.78 -15.54
CA ILE A 167 16.39 3.27 -16.82
C ILE A 167 16.93 1.83 -16.64
N GLU A 168 17.74 1.59 -15.60
CA GLU A 168 18.23 0.25 -15.26
C GLU A 168 17.06 -0.72 -15.06
N GLU A 169 16.11 -0.36 -14.20
CA GLU A 169 14.97 -1.21 -13.86
C GLU A 169 14.11 -1.56 -15.09
N ARG A 170 13.82 -0.58 -15.95
CA ARG A 170 13.04 -0.80 -17.18
C ARG A 170 13.81 -1.62 -18.20
N THR A 171 15.13 -1.42 -18.31
CA THR A 171 16.01 -2.23 -19.16
C THR A 171 16.01 -3.70 -18.70
N GLN A 172 16.14 -3.95 -17.40
CA GLN A 172 16.07 -5.30 -16.83
C GLN A 172 14.69 -5.93 -17.08
N ALA A 173 13.61 -5.20 -16.87
CA ALA A 173 12.25 -5.70 -17.14
C ALA A 173 12.03 -6.08 -18.61
N LEU A 174 12.62 -5.32 -19.54
CA LEU A 174 12.54 -5.62 -20.97
C LEU A 174 13.22 -6.95 -21.31
N TYR A 175 14.46 -7.16 -20.87
CA TYR A 175 15.24 -8.34 -21.25
C TYR A 175 14.94 -9.59 -20.42
N VAL A 176 14.65 -9.44 -19.12
CA VAL A 176 14.37 -10.56 -18.22
C VAL A 176 12.90 -10.98 -18.27
N ASN A 177 11.98 -10.01 -18.27
CA ASN A 177 10.54 -10.28 -18.22
C ASN A 177 9.87 -10.21 -19.61
N ARG A 178 10.66 -10.16 -20.69
CA ARG A 178 10.20 -10.04 -22.09
C ARG A 178 9.24 -8.86 -22.30
N GLY A 179 9.51 -7.73 -21.64
CA GLY A 179 8.69 -6.53 -21.76
C GLY A 179 7.37 -6.54 -20.98
N VAL A 180 7.08 -7.59 -20.20
CA VAL A 180 5.89 -7.61 -19.31
C VAL A 180 6.20 -6.81 -18.05
N SER A 181 5.68 -5.59 -17.96
CA SER A 181 5.73 -4.75 -16.76
C SER A 181 4.38 -4.08 -16.52
N ASP A 182 3.37 -4.89 -16.16
CA ASP A 182 2.02 -4.42 -15.80
C ASP A 182 1.96 -3.68 -14.44
N SER A 183 3.09 -3.60 -13.74
CA SER A 183 3.17 -2.97 -12.42
C SER A 183 4.01 -1.70 -12.46
N MET A 184 3.60 -0.73 -11.62
CA MET A 184 4.39 0.45 -11.32
C MET A 184 5.83 0.05 -10.96
N SER A 185 6.80 0.86 -11.39
CA SER A 185 8.21 0.69 -11.00
C SER A 185 8.34 0.61 -9.48
N PRO A 186 9.09 -0.38 -8.92
CA PRO A 186 9.40 -0.41 -7.49
C PRO A 186 10.06 0.86 -6.98
N VAL A 187 10.91 1.52 -7.79
CA VAL A 187 11.50 2.83 -7.44
C VAL A 187 10.41 3.88 -7.21
N LEU A 188 9.48 4.01 -8.16
CA LEU A 188 8.37 4.97 -8.04
C LEU A 188 7.39 4.59 -6.93
N PHE A 189 7.09 3.30 -6.79
CA PHE A 189 6.21 2.78 -5.74
C PHE A 189 6.78 3.09 -4.35
N GLN A 190 8.08 2.87 -4.14
CA GLN A 190 8.73 3.17 -2.87
C GLN A 190 8.70 4.68 -2.54
N LEU A 191 8.84 5.54 -3.55
CA LEU A 191 8.68 6.99 -3.37
C LEU A 191 7.25 7.34 -2.93
N LEU A 192 6.24 6.72 -3.53
CA LEU A 192 4.85 6.92 -3.12
C LEU A 192 4.56 6.38 -1.72
N CYS A 193 5.14 5.25 -1.32
CA CYS A 193 5.05 4.73 0.05
C CYS A 193 5.62 5.73 1.06
N SER A 194 6.81 6.26 0.78
CA SER A 194 7.43 7.29 1.61
C SER A 194 6.55 8.54 1.70
N LYS A 195 6.01 9.02 0.57
CA LYS A 195 5.11 10.19 0.53
C LYS A 195 3.79 9.94 1.29
N ALA A 196 3.25 8.73 1.22
CA ALA A 196 2.05 8.33 1.96
C ALA A 196 2.30 8.39 3.48
N CYS A 197 3.41 7.82 3.94
CA CYS A 197 3.85 7.80 5.34
C CYS A 197 3.95 9.19 5.96
N HIS A 198 4.72 10.08 5.33
CA HIS A 198 5.07 11.38 5.90
C HIS A 198 3.86 12.29 6.14
N GLY A 199 2.79 12.15 5.34
CA GLY A 199 1.57 12.92 5.49
C GLY A 199 0.38 12.14 6.07
N ALA A 200 0.60 10.91 6.57
CA ALA A 200 -0.44 10.14 7.23
C ALA A 200 -0.75 10.70 8.63
N ILE A 201 -1.92 10.34 9.15
CA ILE A 201 -2.32 10.63 10.53
C ILE A 201 -1.31 9.91 11.43
N ARG A 202 -0.81 10.56 12.48
CA ARG A 202 0.20 10.01 13.37
C ARG A 202 -0.44 9.32 14.56
N PHE A 203 0.36 8.46 15.21
CA PHE A 203 0.06 7.98 16.54
C PHE A 203 0.02 9.16 17.52
N GLY A 204 -1.06 9.29 18.28
CA GLY A 204 -1.28 10.38 19.23
C GLY A 204 -2.21 11.48 18.72
N ASP A 205 -2.45 11.55 17.41
CA ASP A 205 -3.35 12.54 16.82
C ASP A 205 -4.80 12.25 17.26
N PRO A 206 -5.52 13.22 17.84
CA PRO A 206 -6.93 13.06 18.17
C PRO A 206 -7.77 13.08 16.88
N LEU A 207 -8.75 12.18 16.79
CA LEU A 207 -9.70 12.11 15.69
C LEU A 207 -11.13 12.20 16.21
N ALA A 208 -11.90 13.10 15.62
CA ALA A 208 -13.35 13.13 15.82
C ALA A 208 -13.99 11.85 15.24
N LEU A 209 -15.18 11.50 15.73
CA LEU A 209 -15.91 10.32 15.27
C LEU A 209 -16.19 10.35 13.76
N GLU A 210 -16.46 11.54 13.22
CA GLU A 210 -16.65 11.78 11.79
C GLU A 210 -15.39 11.43 11.00
N GLN A 211 -14.22 11.98 11.39
CA GLN A 211 -12.93 11.68 10.76
C GLN A 211 -12.58 10.19 10.81
N CYS A 212 -12.91 9.51 11.92
CA CYS A 212 -12.76 8.06 12.02
C CYS A 212 -13.62 7.33 10.98
N THR A 213 -14.88 7.75 10.83
CA THR A 213 -15.84 7.17 9.89
C THR A 213 -15.44 7.42 8.44
N GLU A 214 -14.95 8.62 8.13
CA GLU A 214 -14.41 8.97 6.82
C GLU A 214 -13.19 8.11 6.47
N LEU A 215 -12.25 7.95 7.40
CA LEU A 215 -11.06 7.13 7.19
C LEU A 215 -11.44 5.67 6.91
N LEU A 216 -12.36 5.10 7.68
CA LEU A 216 -12.83 3.73 7.43
C LEU A 216 -13.57 3.60 6.10
N THR A 217 -14.37 4.60 5.74
CA THR A 217 -15.08 4.62 4.46
C THR A 217 -14.08 4.65 3.30
N ALA A 218 -13.05 5.49 3.39
CA ALA A 218 -11.98 5.55 2.41
C ALA A 218 -11.19 4.23 2.35
N LEU A 219 -10.82 3.67 3.50
CA LEU A 219 -10.12 2.40 3.59
C LEU A 219 -10.93 1.27 2.94
N SER A 220 -12.25 1.23 3.13
CA SER A 220 -13.12 0.20 2.54
C SER A 220 -13.14 0.20 1.01
N LYS A 221 -12.75 1.32 0.38
CA LYS A 221 -12.65 1.45 -1.08
C LYS A 221 -11.32 0.94 -1.63
N CYS A 222 -10.26 0.91 -0.80
CA CYS A 222 -8.92 0.47 -1.19
C CYS A 222 -8.88 -0.99 -1.64
N ASP A 223 -8.03 -1.29 -2.62
CA ASP A 223 -7.76 -2.64 -3.13
C ASP A 223 -7.10 -3.51 -2.05
N PHE A 224 -6.21 -2.94 -1.23
CA PHE A 224 -5.47 -3.67 -0.19
C PHE A 224 -5.68 -3.08 1.21
N PRO A 225 -6.92 -3.10 1.74
CA PRO A 225 -7.29 -2.31 2.91
C PRO A 225 -6.73 -2.86 4.23
N PHE A 226 -6.19 -4.08 4.24
CA PHE A 226 -5.72 -4.78 5.43
C PHE A 226 -4.23 -4.63 5.73
N GLN A 227 -3.50 -3.90 4.87
CA GLN A 227 -2.08 -3.65 5.03
C GLN A 227 -1.77 -2.17 4.76
N CYS A 228 -0.81 -1.59 5.48
CA CYS A 228 -0.34 -0.22 5.25
C CYS A 228 0.55 -0.13 4.00
N ALA A 229 1.09 1.05 3.70
CA ALA A 229 2.01 1.25 2.59
C ALA A 229 3.29 0.38 2.67
N HIS A 230 3.68 -0.03 3.87
CA HIS A 230 4.87 -0.84 4.16
C HIS A 230 4.55 -2.29 4.54
N GLY A 231 3.29 -2.74 4.39
CA GLY A 231 2.88 -4.12 4.64
C GLY A 231 2.49 -4.46 6.10
N ARG A 232 2.45 -3.48 7.02
CA ARG A 232 1.96 -3.72 8.39
C ARG A 232 0.44 -3.90 8.40
N PRO A 233 -0.14 -4.78 9.22
CA PRO A 233 -1.59 -4.92 9.32
C PRO A 233 -2.27 -3.61 9.72
N SER A 234 -3.34 -3.22 9.02
CA SER A 234 -4.14 -2.02 9.34
C SER A 234 -5.37 -2.34 10.19
N VAL A 235 -5.85 -3.59 10.18
CA VAL A 235 -7.05 -4.03 10.90
C VAL A 235 -6.76 -5.29 11.68
N MET A 236 -7.19 -5.33 12.94
CA MET A 236 -6.97 -6.42 13.87
C MET A 236 -8.31 -6.80 14.54
N PRO A 237 -8.82 -8.03 14.39
CA PRO A 237 -9.93 -8.52 15.18
C PRO A 237 -9.48 -8.67 16.63
N LEU A 238 -10.23 -8.07 17.55
CA LEU A 238 -9.90 -8.09 18.98
C LEU A 238 -10.71 -9.14 19.72
N LEU A 239 -12.02 -9.20 19.50
CA LEU A 239 -12.92 -10.02 20.32
C LEU A 239 -14.19 -10.44 19.56
N ASP A 240 -14.60 -11.70 19.73
CA ASP A 240 -15.95 -12.15 19.43
C ASP A 240 -16.90 -11.74 20.58
N LEU A 241 -17.86 -10.88 20.27
CA LEU A 241 -18.82 -10.32 21.23
C LEU A 241 -19.78 -11.37 21.80
N ASN A 242 -19.97 -12.52 21.17
CA ASN A 242 -20.82 -13.59 21.72
C ASN A 242 -20.20 -14.26 22.94
N THR A 243 -18.87 -14.30 22.99
CA THR A 243 -18.13 -14.85 24.15
C THR A 243 -18.40 -14.07 25.43
N LEU A 244 -18.89 -12.83 25.32
CA LEU A 244 -19.28 -12.02 26.48
C LEU A 244 -20.67 -12.36 27.02
N LYS A 245 -21.59 -12.85 26.17
CA LYS A 245 -22.97 -13.18 26.58
C LYS A 245 -23.03 -14.38 27.54
N THR A 246 -22.08 -15.30 27.45
CA THR A 246 -22.03 -16.51 28.29
C THR A 246 -21.50 -16.25 29.71
N LYS A 247 -20.68 -15.20 29.93
CA LYS A 247 -20.08 -14.90 31.24
C LYS A 247 -21.04 -14.23 32.24
N LYS A 248 -22.10 -13.55 31.80
CA LYS A 248 -23.09 -12.93 32.70
C LYS A 248 -23.86 -13.95 33.57
N LYS A 249 -23.90 -15.23 33.19
CA LYS A 249 -24.57 -16.28 33.99
C LYS A 249 -23.75 -16.82 35.18
N ARG A 250 -22.48 -16.41 35.35
CA ARG A 250 -21.57 -16.95 36.37
C ARG A 250 -21.20 -15.96 37.49
N LEU A 251 -21.87 -14.82 37.56
CA LEU A 251 -21.59 -13.74 38.52
C LEU A 251 -22.75 -13.49 39.51
N ASN A 252 -23.64 -14.47 39.67
CA ASN A 252 -24.64 -14.50 40.73
C ASN A 252 -24.33 -15.64 41.69
#